data_AF-A0A3C1MAI9-F1
#
_entry.id   AF-A0A3C1MAI9-F1
#
_cell.length_a   1.000
_cell.length_b   1.000
_cell.length_c   1.000
_cell.angle_alpha   90.00
_cell.angle_beta   90.00
_cell.angle_gamma   90.00
#
_symmetry.space_group_name_H-M   'P 1'
#
loop_
_entity.id
_entity.type
_entity.pdbx_description
1 polymer ?
#
loop_
_entity_poly.entity_id
_entity_poly.type
_entity_poly.pdbx_seq_one_letter_code
_entity_poly.pdbx_strand_id
1 'polypeptide(L)'
;MGEMLSLLPEYATGEFDSRHRLVIIAAQRAKQLVQGARMSGPSKFTKETSIALDEVLRHKVKFLIGQEAREAIKESKRVKEGETERLAMMTGEDAKEIKKELSVYVDDTVKPAPAPEGEE
;
A
#
# COMPACT_ATOMS: atom_id res chain seq x y z
N MET A 1 -12.66 36.06 -8.08
CA MET A 1 -12.35 34.61 -8.04
C MET A 1 -13.64 33.89 -7.72
N GLY A 2 -14.15 33.04 -8.62
CA GLY A 2 -15.34 32.22 -8.30
C GLY A 2 -15.02 31.27 -7.15
N GLU A 3 -16.03 30.92 -6.35
CA GLU A 3 -15.89 29.90 -5.32
C GLU A 3 -15.33 28.61 -5.94
N MET A 4 -14.13 28.23 -5.53
CA MET A 4 -13.43 27.09 -6.14
C MET A 4 -14.19 25.77 -5.94
N LEU A 5 -15.08 25.71 -4.95
CA LEU A 5 -15.97 24.59 -4.68
C LEU A 5 -17.07 24.42 -5.74
N SER A 6 -17.55 25.50 -6.36
CA SER A 6 -18.60 25.45 -7.38
C SER A 6 -18.08 24.93 -8.74
N LEU A 7 -16.77 24.74 -8.86
CA LEU A 7 -16.12 24.21 -10.06
C LEU A 7 -15.82 22.72 -9.95
N LEU A 8 -16.05 22.13 -8.77
CA LEU A 8 -15.92 20.70 -8.59
C LEU A 8 -17.05 19.99 -9.34
N PRO A 9 -16.76 18.86 -10.01
CA PRO A 9 -17.81 18.13 -10.71
C PRO A 9 -18.84 17.63 -9.70
N GLU A 10 -20.10 18.02 -9.87
CA GLU A 10 -21.22 17.46 -9.13
C GLU A 10 -21.50 16.04 -9.63
N TYR A 11 -21.63 15.10 -8.70
CA TYR A 11 -22.08 13.74 -9.00
C TYR A 11 -23.60 13.68 -8.99
N ALA A 12 -24.19 12.80 -9.78
CA ALA A 12 -25.64 12.66 -9.80
C ALA A 12 -26.14 12.18 -8.42
N THR A 13 -27.21 12.79 -7.92
CA THR A 13 -27.83 12.41 -6.66
C THR A 13 -28.26 10.94 -6.72
N GLY A 14 -27.70 10.11 -5.83
CA GLY A 14 -28.01 8.67 -5.73
C GLY A 14 -26.90 7.72 -6.20
N GLU A 15 -25.84 8.21 -6.85
CA GLU A 15 -24.70 7.35 -7.26
C GLU A 15 -23.87 6.86 -6.05
N PHE A 16 -23.74 7.74 -5.05
CA PHE A 16 -23.10 7.43 -3.77
C PHE A 16 -24.12 7.63 -2.66
N ASP A 17 -24.10 6.73 -1.69
CA ASP A 17 -24.89 6.86 -0.46
C ASP A 17 -24.43 8.05 0.40
N SER A 18 -23.17 8.47 0.24
CA SER A 18 -22.55 9.54 1.00
C SER A 18 -21.32 10.11 0.28
N ARG A 19 -21.07 11.41 0.45
CA ARG A 19 -19.83 12.08 0.01
C ARG A 19 -18.57 11.39 0.54
N HIS A 20 -18.66 10.78 1.72
CA HIS A 20 -17.55 10.07 2.34
C HIS A 20 -17.15 8.83 1.51
N ARG A 21 -18.12 8.12 0.92
CA ARG A 21 -17.85 6.95 0.07
C ARG A 21 -17.08 7.35 -1.17
N LEU A 22 -17.48 8.44 -1.83
CA LEU A 22 -16.76 9.00 -2.98
C LEU A 22 -15.29 9.27 -2.64
N VAL A 23 -15.03 9.95 -1.52
CA VAL A 23 -13.66 10.29 -1.08
C VAL A 23 -12.84 9.02 -0.80
N ILE A 24 -13.41 8.03 -0.12
CA ILE A 24 -12.71 6.78 0.21
C ILE A 24 -12.34 6.02 -1.07
N ILE A 25 -13.27 5.88 -2.01
CA ILE A 25 -13.01 5.17 -3.28
C ILE A 25 -11.94 5.91 -4.07
N ALA A 26 -12.05 7.23 -4.21
CA ALA A 26 -11.07 8.03 -4.94
C ALA A 26 -9.67 7.96 -4.29
N ALA A 27 -9.59 7.99 -2.96
CA ALA A 27 -8.31 7.86 -2.25
C ALA A 27 -7.68 6.47 -2.46
N GLN A 28 -8.46 5.39 -2.37
CA GLN A 28 -7.98 4.04 -2.66
C GLN A 28 -7.53 3.89 -4.10
N ARG A 29 -8.27 4.47 -5.04
CA ARG A 29 -7.90 4.46 -6.46
C ARG A 29 -6.63 5.25 -6.72
N ALA A 30 -6.47 6.43 -6.11
CA ALA A 30 -5.24 7.21 -6.20
C ALA A 30 -4.04 6.41 -5.68
N LYS A 31 -4.20 5.68 -4.57
CA LYS A 31 -3.16 4.79 -4.06
C LYS A 31 -2.75 3.72 -5.07
N GLN A 32 -3.70 3.11 -5.80
CA GLN A 32 -3.39 2.15 -6.86
C GLN A 32 -2.58 2.80 -7.99
N LEU A 33 -2.95 4.02 -8.41
CA LEU A 33 -2.23 4.75 -9.46
C LEU A 33 -0.79 5.05 -9.04
N VAL A 34 -0.57 5.48 -7.79
CA VAL A 34 0.77 5.70 -7.22
C VAL A 34 1.58 4.40 -7.18
N GLN A 35 0.93 3.26 -6.96
CA GLN A 35 1.56 1.93 -7.01
C GLN A 35 1.81 1.42 -8.45
N GLY A 36 1.57 2.24 -9.47
CA GLY A 36 1.82 1.91 -10.88
C GLY A 36 0.64 1.26 -11.61
N ALA A 37 -0.56 1.25 -11.02
CA ALA A 37 -1.75 0.80 -11.74
C ALA A 37 -2.03 1.71 -12.95
N ARG A 38 -2.47 1.11 -14.05
CA ARG A 38 -2.83 1.87 -15.25
C ARG A 38 -4.09 2.69 -15.02
N MET A 39 -4.12 3.86 -15.64
CA MET A 39 -5.30 4.70 -15.74
C MET A 39 -6.37 3.98 -16.57
N SER A 40 -7.62 4.16 -16.18
CA SER A 40 -8.80 3.57 -16.83
C SER A 40 -9.19 4.33 -18.12
N GLY A 41 -8.49 5.42 -18.43
CA GLY A 41 -8.64 6.17 -19.68
C GLY A 41 -7.85 7.48 -19.67
N PRO A 42 -7.97 8.28 -20.74
CA PRO A 42 -7.33 9.59 -20.82
C PRO A 42 -7.95 10.53 -19.78
N SER A 43 -7.08 11.20 -19.02
CA SER A 43 -7.47 12.23 -18.05
C SER A 43 -6.85 13.57 -18.44
N LYS A 44 -7.59 14.65 -18.18
CA LYS A 44 -7.10 16.03 -18.31
C LYS A 44 -6.23 16.46 -17.12
N PHE A 45 -6.18 15.64 -16.08
CA PHE A 45 -5.48 15.92 -14.85
C PHE A 45 -4.16 15.16 -14.78
N THR A 46 -3.17 15.74 -14.11
CA THR A 46 -1.84 15.16 -13.92
C THR A 46 -1.65 14.53 -12.54
N LYS A 47 -2.43 14.95 -11.54
CA LYS A 47 -2.35 14.43 -10.17
C LYS A 47 -3.22 13.19 -10.00
N GLU A 48 -2.68 12.17 -9.36
CA GLU A 48 -3.30 10.86 -9.18
C GLU A 48 -4.64 10.96 -8.44
N THR A 49 -4.75 11.86 -7.47
CA THR A 49 -6.01 12.13 -6.75
C THR A 49 -7.08 12.74 -7.65
N SER A 50 -6.71 13.70 -8.50
CA SER A 50 -7.61 14.31 -9.48
C SER A 50 -8.00 13.33 -10.59
N ILE A 51 -7.06 12.51 -11.05
CA ILE A 51 -7.33 11.42 -12.01
C ILE A 51 -8.30 10.41 -11.38
N ALA A 52 -8.05 9.97 -10.15
CA ALA A 52 -8.91 9.02 -9.45
C ALA A 52 -10.32 9.56 -9.25
N LEU A 53 -10.48 10.83 -8.86
CA LEU A 53 -11.81 11.46 -8.78
C LEU A 53 -12.52 11.46 -10.14
N ASP A 54 -11.83 11.84 -11.22
CA ASP A 54 -12.40 11.83 -12.57
C ASP A 54 -12.79 10.40 -13.02
N GLU A 55 -11.98 9.40 -12.70
CA GLU A 55 -12.30 7.99 -13.00
C GLU A 55 -13.51 7.48 -12.22
N VAL A 56 -13.62 7.83 -10.94
CA VAL A 56 -14.74 7.41 -10.08
C VAL A 56 -16.04 8.08 -10.53
N LEU A 57 -16.02 9.39 -10.80
CA LEU A 57 -17.19 10.14 -11.26
C LEU A 57 -17.66 9.73 -12.67
N ARG A 58 -16.77 9.17 -13.48
CA ARG A 58 -17.10 8.60 -14.80
C ARG A 58 -17.46 7.12 -14.76
N HIS A 59 -17.64 6.54 -13.57
CA HIS A 59 -17.98 5.12 -13.38
C HIS A 59 -16.95 4.15 -13.98
N LYS A 60 -15.68 4.57 -14.10
CA LYS A 60 -14.59 3.75 -14.63
C LYS A 60 -13.87 2.91 -13.57
N VAL A 61 -14.23 3.11 -12.29
CA VAL A 61 -13.69 2.37 -11.15
C VAL A 61 -14.78 1.45 -10.61
N LYS A 62 -14.51 0.14 -10.61
CA LYS A 62 -15.40 -0.84 -10.01
C LYS A 62 -15.14 -0.92 -8.51
N PHE A 63 -16.19 -0.90 -7.72
CA PHE A 63 -16.15 -1.11 -6.28
C PHE A 63 -17.36 -1.92 -5.83
N LEU A 64 -17.22 -2.67 -4.75
CA LEU A 64 -18.26 -3.53 -4.20
C LEU A 64 -19.09 -2.77 -3.15
N ILE A 65 -20.36 -3.14 -3.01
CA ILE A 65 -21.29 -2.58 -2.03
C ILE A 65 -22.06 -3.70 -1.30
N GLY A 66 -22.64 -3.37 -0.16
CA GLY A 66 -23.54 -4.28 0.56
C GLY A 66 -22.88 -5.59 1.01
N GLN A 67 -23.52 -6.71 0.70
CA GLN A 67 -23.08 -8.04 1.14
C GLN A 67 -21.76 -8.47 0.46
N GLU A 68 -21.60 -8.18 -0.83
CA GLU A 68 -20.37 -8.48 -1.58
C GLU A 68 -19.13 -7.82 -0.96
N ALA A 69 -19.27 -6.57 -0.51
CA ALA A 69 -18.19 -5.87 0.17
C ALA A 69 -17.82 -6.54 1.51
N ARG A 70 -18.80 -7.04 2.26
CA ARG A 70 -18.55 -7.74 3.54
C ARG A 70 -17.84 -9.07 3.32
N GLU A 71 -18.24 -9.83 2.30
CA GLU A 71 -17.64 -11.10 1.93
C GLU A 71 -16.19 -10.90 1.46
N ALA A 72 -15.95 -9.93 0.57
CA ALA A 72 -14.60 -9.59 0.11
C ALA A 72 -13.67 -9.16 1.25
N ILE A 73 -14.17 -8.39 2.24
CA ILE A 73 -13.36 -8.03 3.42
C ILE A 73 -13.00 -9.27 4.23
N LYS A 74 -13.96 -10.17 4.48
CA LYS A 74 -13.74 -11.41 5.24
C LYS A 74 -12.71 -12.30 4.55
N GLU A 75 -12.82 -12.46 3.23
CA GLU A 75 -11.86 -13.22 2.44
C GLU A 75 -10.47 -12.58 2.46
N SER A 76 -10.36 -11.26 2.28
CA SER A 76 -9.07 -10.56 2.29
C SER A 76 -8.32 -10.68 3.62
N LYS A 77 -9.05 -10.73 4.75
CA LYS A 77 -8.46 -10.93 6.08
C LYS A 77 -7.92 -12.35 6.22
N ARG A 78 -8.72 -13.35 5.81
CA ARG A 78 -8.33 -14.76 5.84
C ARG A 78 -7.08 -15.03 4.98
N VAL A 79 -7.00 -14.43 3.79
CA VAL A 79 -5.84 -14.58 2.91
C VAL A 79 -4.59 -13.98 3.56
N LYS A 80 -4.68 -12.76 4.10
CA LYS A 80 -3.55 -12.10 4.78
C LYS A 80 -3.06 -12.88 6.00
N GLU A 81 -3.99 -13.38 6.81
CA GLU A 81 -3.65 -14.20 7.99
C GLU A 81 -2.90 -15.48 7.56
N GLY A 82 -3.37 -16.17 6.52
CA GLY A 82 -2.69 -17.35 5.99
C GLY A 82 -1.33 -17.05 5.35
N GLU A 83 -1.16 -15.90 4.70
CA GLU A 83 0.14 -15.45 4.16
C GLU A 83 1.12 -15.11 5.29
N THR A 84 0.66 -14.44 6.35
CA THR A 84 1.51 -14.16 7.52
C THR A 84 1.92 -15.43 8.26
N GLU A 85 1.03 -16.41 8.37
CA GLU A 85 1.32 -17.71 8.98
C GLU A 85 2.35 -18.50 8.17
N ARG A 86 2.21 -18.53 6.84
CA ARG A 86 3.19 -19.17 5.94
C ARG A 86 4.56 -18.50 6.00
N LEU A 87 4.60 -17.17 6.00
CA LEU A 87 5.86 -16.43 6.11
C LEU A 87 6.55 -16.69 7.46
N ALA A 88 5.79 -16.74 8.55
CA ALA A 88 6.32 -17.07 9.87
C ALA A 88 6.92 -18.48 9.91
N MET A 89 6.31 -19.47 9.25
CA MET A 89 6.84 -20.83 9.15
C MET A 89 8.17 -20.90 8.38
N MET A 90 8.30 -20.20 7.24
CA MET A 90 9.54 -20.20 6.44
C MET A 90 10.71 -19.51 7.17
N THR A 91 10.46 -18.38 7.84
CA THR A 91 11.52 -17.66 8.57
C THR A 91 12.14 -18.46 9.71
N GLY A 92 11.45 -19.45 10.28
CA GLY A 92 11.97 -20.29 11.37
C GLY A 92 13.00 -21.33 10.92
N GLU A 93 12.93 -21.78 9.68
CA GLU A 93 13.88 -22.72 9.07
C GLU A 93 15.07 -21.97 8.48
N ASP A 94 14.82 -20.89 7.72
CA ASP A 94 15.85 -20.04 7.12
C ASP A 94 16.77 -19.40 8.18
N ALA A 95 16.23 -18.95 9.32
CA ALA A 95 17.05 -18.35 10.38
C ALA A 95 18.05 -19.34 11.01
N LYS A 96 17.75 -20.65 11.02
CA LYS A 96 18.65 -21.68 11.55
C LYS A 96 19.75 -22.02 10.55
N GLU A 97 19.44 -22.07 9.26
CA GLU A 97 20.42 -22.27 8.20
C GLU A 97 21.38 -21.07 8.08
N ILE A 98 20.87 -19.84 8.11
CA ILE A 98 21.68 -18.62 8.09
C ILE A 98 22.66 -18.60 9.28
N LYS A 99 22.19 -18.95 10.49
CA LYS A 99 23.05 -19.02 11.68
C LYS A 99 24.15 -20.08 11.56
N LYS A 100 23.85 -21.21 10.91
CA LYS A 100 24.81 -22.28 10.68
C LYS A 100 25.90 -21.83 9.69
N GLU A 101 25.53 -21.18 8.60
CA GLU A 101 26.49 -20.67 7.62
C GLU A 101 27.36 -19.53 8.19
N LEU A 102 26.77 -18.60 8.96
CA LEU A 102 27.54 -17.54 9.63
C LEU A 102 28.51 -18.06 10.69
N SER A 103 28.15 -19.15 11.39
CA SER A 103 29.02 -19.75 12.41
C SER A 103 30.31 -20.34 11.84
N VAL A 104 30.36 -20.60 10.53
CA VAL A 104 31.58 -21.07 9.83
C VAL A 104 32.58 -19.92 9.60
N TYR A 105 32.14 -18.66 9.67
CA TYR A 105 32.94 -17.50 9.27
C TYR A 105 33.42 -16.60 10.44
N VAL A 106 33.14 -16.93 11.70
CA VAL A 106 33.45 -16.04 12.85
C VAL A 106 34.70 -16.45 13.65
N ASP A 107 35.39 -17.54 13.31
CA ASP A 107 36.49 -18.06 14.13
C ASP A 107 37.93 -17.75 13.65
N ASP A 108 38.16 -16.70 12.85
CA ASP A 108 39.53 -16.23 12.61
C ASP A 108 39.67 -14.70 12.55
N THR A 109 40.53 -14.18 13.44
CA THR A 109 41.04 -12.80 13.57
C THR A 109 40.05 -11.80 14.23
N VAL A 110 40.33 -11.22 15.41
CA VAL A 110 41.37 -10.22 15.67
C VAL A 110 41.84 -10.28 17.13
N LYS A 111 43.15 -10.44 17.33
CA LYS A 111 43.85 -10.11 18.59
C LYS A 111 43.84 -8.58 18.76
N PRO A 112 43.30 -8.00 19.85
CA PRO A 112 43.23 -6.55 19.99
C PRO A 112 44.65 -5.98 20.20
N ALA A 113 45.04 -5.02 19.35
CA ALA A 113 46.25 -4.23 19.52
C ALA A 113 46.01 -3.12 20.58
N PRO A 114 47.00 -2.81 21.44
CA PRO A 114 46.87 -1.75 22.44
C PRO A 114 46.87 -0.37 21.78
N ALA A 115 46.00 0.53 22.27
CA ALA A 115 45.83 1.90 21.78
C ALA A 115 47.07 2.77 22.07
N PRO A 116 47.44 3.73 21.19
CA PRO A 116 48.46 4.71 21.50
C PRO A 116 47.86 5.84 22.36
N GLU A 117 48.39 6.02 23.57
CA GLU A 117 48.24 7.24 24.35
C GLU A 117 49.08 8.35 23.70
N GLY A 118 48.46 9.51 23.49
CA GLY A 118 49.16 10.77 23.17
C GLY A 118 49.51 11.54 24.44
N GLU A 119 50.24 12.65 24.25
CA GLU A 119 50.86 13.59 25.22
C GLU A 119 52.33 13.20 25.51
N GLU A 120 53.36 14.01 25.24
CA GLU A 120 53.55 15.48 25.25
C GLU A 120 54.54 15.94 24.15
#